data_AF-A0AAN6Q3A2-F1
#
_entry.id   AF-A0AAN6Q3A2-F1
#
_cell.length_a   1.000
_cell.length_b   1.000
_cell.length_c   1.000
_cell.angle_alpha   90.00
_cell.angle_beta   90.00
_cell.angle_gamma   90.00
#
_symmetry.space_group_name_H-M   'P 1'
#
loop_
_entity.id
_entity.type
_entity.pdbx_description
1 polymer ?
#
loop_
_entity_poly.entity_id
_entity_poly.type
_entity_poly.pdbx_seq_one_letter_code
_entity_poly.pdbx_strand_id
1 'polypeptide(L)'
;MAQALLQWLSRQQASKWLLVFDNVDDLDSFDVSKFFPRVPWGDILITSRCKQASRLGIPMEVKTMNEDEAVQLLRRCARQEEACDDALVRRLAEMLGYLPLALDQAGAYVSEQCIDLHEYMELYGESREELLRHKPPRAVWSYEETVFTTWEISYAAVSKSNSL
;
A
#
# COMPACT_ATOMS: atom_id res chain seq x y z
N MET A 1 -16.60 0.33 25.71
CA MET A 1 -15.37 1.09 25.38
C MET A 1 -15.66 2.26 24.45
N ALA A 2 -16.19 2.03 23.23
CA ALA A 2 -16.49 3.10 22.28
C ALA A 2 -17.37 4.25 22.82
N GLN A 3 -18.43 3.93 23.58
CA GLN A 3 -19.34 4.95 24.11
C GLN A 3 -18.69 5.92 25.11
N ALA A 4 -17.77 5.43 25.95
CA ALA A 4 -17.04 6.27 26.89
C ALA A 4 -16.06 7.21 26.16
N LEU A 5 -15.43 6.73 25.09
CA LEU A 5 -14.60 7.55 24.21
C LEU A 5 -15.42 8.65 23.54
N LEU A 6 -16.58 8.33 22.96
CA LEU A 6 -17.45 9.34 22.34
C LEU A 6 -17.92 10.39 23.34
N GLN A 7 -18.26 9.98 24.57
CA GLN A 7 -18.61 10.91 25.64
C GLN A 7 -17.43 11.83 26.01
N TRP A 8 -16.21 11.30 26.03
CA TRP A 8 -15.01 12.10 26.31
C TRP A 8 -14.73 13.11 25.19
N LEU A 9 -14.77 12.68 23.92
CA LEU A 9 -14.60 13.54 22.73
C LEU A 9 -15.66 14.65 22.64
N SER A 10 -16.84 14.40 23.22
CA SER A 10 -17.96 15.36 23.24
C SER A 10 -17.89 16.40 24.36
N ARG A 11 -16.84 16.41 25.19
CA ARG A 11 -16.66 17.43 26.24
C ARG A 11 -16.04 18.69 25.63
N GLN A 12 -16.56 19.88 25.97
CA GLN A 12 -16.00 21.14 25.48
C GLN A 12 -14.53 21.36 25.87
N GLN A 13 -14.07 20.77 26.98
CA GLN A 13 -12.65 20.83 27.37
C GLN A 13 -11.75 20.00 26.44
N ALA A 14 -12.31 19.04 25.70
CA ALA A 14 -11.63 18.21 24.70
C ALA A 14 -11.99 18.71 23.28
N SER A 15 -11.72 19.97 22.99
CA SER A 15 -12.13 20.62 21.73
C SER A 15 -11.16 20.43 20.55
N LYS A 16 -9.97 19.85 20.78
CA LYS A 16 -8.97 19.60 19.74
C LYS A 16 -8.55 18.14 19.76
N TRP A 17 -9.02 17.39 18.78
CA TRP A 17 -8.66 15.99 18.58
C TRP A 17 -8.80 15.61 17.11
N LEU A 18 -8.10 14.55 16.72
CA LEU A 18 -8.25 13.87 15.45
C LEU A 18 -8.64 12.41 15.75
N LEU A 19 -9.75 11.95 15.19
CA LEU A 19 -10.17 10.56 15.25
C LEU A 19 -9.92 9.89 13.91
N VAL A 20 -9.12 8.84 13.89
CA VAL A 20 -8.78 8.11 12.67
C VAL A 20 -9.55 6.79 12.62
N PHE A 21 -10.33 6.60 11.56
CA PHE A 21 -10.89 5.31 11.20
C PHE A 21 -10.08 4.76 10.04
N ASP A 22 -9.30 3.73 10.33
CA ASP A 22 -8.44 3.09 9.35
C ASP A 22 -9.16 1.92 8.66
N ASN A 23 -8.93 1.74 7.36
CA ASN A 23 -9.37 0.60 6.56
C ASN A 23 -10.90 0.36 6.54
N VAL A 24 -11.68 1.42 6.37
CA VAL A 24 -13.16 1.34 6.31
C VAL A 24 -13.61 0.89 4.91
N ASP A 25 -13.43 -0.39 4.60
CA ASP A 25 -13.68 -0.92 3.25
C ASP A 25 -15.07 -1.54 3.07
N ASP A 26 -15.71 -1.99 4.15
CA ASP A 26 -17.03 -2.65 4.11
C ASP A 26 -18.09 -1.80 4.81
N LEU A 27 -18.73 -0.94 4.01
CA LEU A 27 -19.79 -0.05 4.47
C LEU A 27 -21.18 -0.70 4.51
N ASP A 28 -21.30 -1.93 4.00
CA ASP A 28 -22.57 -2.66 3.95
C ASP A 28 -22.77 -3.46 5.24
N SER A 29 -21.70 -4.06 5.76
CA SER A 29 -21.76 -4.79 7.04
C SER A 29 -21.60 -3.89 8.26
N PHE A 30 -20.92 -2.74 8.13
CA PHE A 30 -20.58 -1.88 9.25
C PHE A 30 -20.79 -0.39 8.98
N ASP A 31 -21.75 0.20 9.69
CA ASP A 31 -21.99 1.65 9.68
C ASP A 31 -21.10 2.37 10.69
N VAL A 32 -19.93 2.82 10.21
CA VAL A 32 -18.94 3.57 11.01
C VAL A 32 -19.48 4.91 11.52
N SER A 33 -20.49 5.50 10.86
CA SER A 33 -21.02 6.84 11.23
C SER A 33 -21.67 6.87 12.61
N LYS A 34 -22.07 5.69 13.13
CA LYS A 34 -22.57 5.52 14.50
C LYS A 34 -21.52 5.90 15.56
N PHE A 35 -20.24 5.95 15.18
CA PHE A 35 -19.12 6.30 16.04
C PHE A 35 -18.61 7.72 15.79
N PHE A 36 -19.33 8.56 15.06
CA PHE A 36 -18.94 9.95 14.89
C PHE A 36 -19.41 10.78 16.10
N PRO A 37 -18.50 11.50 16.80
CA PRO A 37 -18.90 12.46 17.81
C PRO A 37 -19.81 13.53 17.21
N ARG A 38 -20.98 13.77 17.82
CA ARG A 38 -21.94 14.78 17.35
C ARG A 38 -21.65 16.15 17.96
N VAL A 39 -20.47 16.68 17.68
CA VAL A 39 -19.99 17.97 18.19
C VAL A 39 -19.38 18.82 17.07
N PRO A 40 -19.37 20.16 17.19
CA PRO A 40 -18.85 21.04 16.15
C PRO A 40 -17.32 21.21 16.18
N TRP A 41 -16.60 20.35 16.90
CA TRP A 41 -15.15 20.43 17.09
C TRP A 41 -14.48 19.07 16.92
N GLY A 42 -13.18 19.10 16.68
CA GLY A 42 -12.40 17.92 16.32
C GLY A 42 -12.56 17.53 14.85
N ASP A 43 -11.65 16.71 14.38
CA ASP A 43 -11.57 16.26 13.00
C ASP A 43 -11.65 14.73 12.93
N ILE A 44 -12.25 14.21 11.87
CA ILE A 44 -12.31 12.78 11.58
C ILE A 44 -11.57 12.53 10.27
N LEU A 45 -10.58 11.64 10.31
CA LEU A 45 -9.89 11.13 9.12
C LEU A 45 -10.32 9.68 8.90
N ILE A 46 -10.69 9.36 7.66
CA ILE A 46 -11.11 8.02 7.26
C ILE A 46 -10.22 7.58 6.11
N THR A 47 -9.59 6.41 6.23
CA THR A 47 -8.91 5.75 5.12
C THR A 47 -9.78 4.59 4.62
N SER A 48 -9.83 4.41 3.30
CA SER A 48 -10.65 3.39 2.65
C SER A 48 -10.20 3.16 1.21
N ARG A 49 -10.31 1.91 0.75
CA ARG A 49 -10.22 1.53 -0.68
C ARG A 49 -11.59 1.54 -1.37
N CYS A 50 -12.66 1.67 -0.59
CA CYS A 50 -14.04 1.68 -1.05
C CYS A 50 -14.45 3.09 -1.50
N LYS A 51 -14.69 3.30 -2.81
CA LYS A 51 -15.09 4.62 -3.35
C LYS A 51 -16.36 5.17 -2.72
N GLN A 52 -17.25 4.29 -2.26
CA GLN A 52 -18.50 4.63 -1.58
C GLN A 52 -18.26 5.33 -0.23
N ALA A 53 -17.06 5.21 0.37
CA ALA A 53 -16.68 5.91 1.59
C ALA A 53 -16.65 7.44 1.42
N SER A 54 -16.57 7.93 0.18
CA SER A 54 -16.72 9.36 -0.13
C SER A 54 -18.03 9.97 0.39
N ARG A 55 -19.08 9.16 0.65
CA ARG A 55 -20.33 9.64 1.26
C ARG A 55 -20.20 10.05 2.74
N LEU A 56 -19.09 9.67 3.39
CA LEU A 56 -18.86 9.92 4.82
C LEU A 56 -18.17 11.25 5.11
N GLY A 57 -17.65 11.96 4.10
CA GLY A 57 -16.90 13.20 4.29
C GLY A 57 -16.41 13.81 2.98
N ILE A 58 -15.37 14.65 3.07
CA ILE A 58 -14.71 15.23 1.90
C ILE A 58 -13.69 14.22 1.37
N PRO A 59 -13.86 13.65 0.17
CA PRO A 59 -12.95 12.65 -0.37
C PRO A 59 -11.61 13.29 -0.77
N MET A 60 -10.52 12.57 -0.50
CA MET A 60 -9.19 12.87 -0.98
C MET A 60 -8.61 11.62 -1.64
N GLU A 61 -8.43 11.66 -2.95
CA GLU A 61 -7.84 10.54 -3.69
C GLU A 61 -6.31 10.57 -3.52
N VAL A 62 -5.76 9.48 -3.01
CA VAL A 62 -4.32 9.25 -2.96
C VAL A 62 -3.91 8.54 -4.25
N LYS A 63 -3.13 9.23 -5.09
CA LYS A 63 -2.64 8.69 -6.36
C LYS A 63 -1.39 7.85 -6.13
N THR A 64 -1.03 7.06 -7.14
CA THR A 64 0.30 6.43 -7.21
C THR A 64 1.39 7.50 -7.24
N MET A 65 2.63 7.10 -6.95
CA MET A 65 3.78 8.01 -7.08
C MET A 65 3.93 8.47 -8.53
N ASN A 66 4.53 9.64 -8.70
CA ASN A 66 5.07 10.00 -10.01
C ASN A 66 6.37 9.21 -10.29
N GLU A 67 6.86 9.27 -11.53
CA GLU A 67 8.04 8.51 -11.95
C GLU A 67 9.28 8.85 -11.11
N ASP A 68 9.56 10.14 -10.89
CA ASP A 68 10.75 10.58 -10.14
C ASP A 68 10.70 10.13 -8.67
N GLU A 69 9.54 10.25 -8.01
CA GLU A 69 9.30 9.75 -6.65
C GLU A 69 9.50 8.23 -6.58
N ALA A 70 8.97 7.49 -7.55
CA ALA A 70 9.06 6.04 -7.60
C ALA A 70 10.49 5.55 -7.83
N VAL A 71 11.23 6.17 -8.74
CA VAL A 71 12.65 5.88 -9.00
C VAL A 71 13.50 6.16 -7.76
N GLN A 72 13.28 7.31 -7.11
CA GLN A 72 14.00 7.67 -5.88
C GLN A 72 13.73 6.66 -4.76
N LEU A 73 12.47 6.26 -4.56
CA LEU A 73 12.11 5.27 -3.55
C LEU A 73 12.77 3.92 -3.86
N LEU A 74 12.67 3.43 -5.10
CA LEU A 74 13.24 2.15 -5.49
C LEU A 74 14.76 2.10 -5.29
N ARG A 75 15.49 3.13 -5.72
CA ARG A 75 16.96 3.22 -5.49
C ARG A 75 17.31 3.17 -4.01
N ARG A 76 16.57 3.92 -3.20
CA ARG A 76 16.77 3.96 -1.76
C ARG A 76 16.49 2.61 -1.10
N CYS A 77 15.38 1.97 -1.41
CA CYS A 77 15.02 0.67 -0.83
C CYS A 77 16.00 -0.43 -1.29
N ALA A 78 16.44 -0.40 -2.56
CA ALA A 78 17.44 -1.31 -3.10
C ALA A 78 18.87 -1.06 -2.59
N ARG A 79 19.12 0.08 -1.91
CA ARG A 79 20.46 0.56 -1.51
C ARG A 79 21.41 0.72 -2.70
N GLN A 80 20.88 1.15 -3.85
CA GLN A 80 21.61 1.35 -5.12
C GLN A 80 21.49 2.80 -5.62
N GLU A 81 21.89 3.76 -4.79
CA GLU A 81 21.70 5.20 -5.04
C GLU A 81 22.48 5.70 -6.27
N GLU A 82 23.69 5.18 -6.52
CA GLU A 82 24.58 5.70 -7.59
C GLU A 82 24.97 4.66 -8.66
N ALA A 83 24.63 3.38 -8.49
CA ALA A 83 25.26 2.28 -9.24
C ALA A 83 24.41 1.65 -10.36
N CYS A 84 23.15 2.05 -10.52
CA CYS A 84 22.22 1.37 -11.45
C CYS A 84 21.82 2.23 -12.64
N ASP A 85 21.76 1.61 -13.83
CA ASP A 85 21.27 2.19 -15.08
C ASP A 85 19.89 2.83 -14.88
N ASP A 86 19.81 4.13 -15.14
CA ASP A 86 18.61 4.95 -14.95
C ASP A 86 17.43 4.46 -15.81
N ALA A 87 17.70 3.85 -16.97
CA ALA A 87 16.67 3.26 -17.81
C ALA A 87 16.07 1.98 -17.18
N LEU A 88 16.91 1.15 -16.57
CA LEU A 88 16.48 -0.07 -15.88
C LEU A 88 15.61 0.25 -14.65
N VAL A 89 16.04 1.21 -13.81
CA VAL A 89 15.27 1.58 -12.61
C VAL A 89 13.92 2.16 -12.97
N ARG A 90 13.85 3.05 -13.97
CA ARG A 90 12.57 3.57 -14.48
C ARG A 90 11.66 2.45 -14.98
N ARG A 91 12.21 1.53 -15.76
CA ARG A 91 11.44 0.41 -16.32
C ARG A 91 10.87 -0.49 -15.22
N LEU A 92 11.67 -0.82 -14.21
CA LEU A 92 11.20 -1.62 -13.08
C LEU A 92 10.15 -0.86 -12.26
N ALA A 93 10.34 0.45 -12.02
CA ALA A 93 9.35 1.28 -11.32
C ALA A 93 8.00 1.32 -12.06
N GLU A 94 8.02 1.39 -13.38
CA GLU A 94 6.82 1.31 -14.23
C GLU A 94 6.15 -0.07 -14.12
N MET A 95 6.92 -1.16 -14.19
CA MET A 95 6.42 -2.53 -14.01
C MET A 95 5.79 -2.76 -12.62
N LEU A 96 6.30 -2.05 -11.61
CA LEU A 96 5.78 -2.01 -10.24
C LEU A 96 4.64 -0.99 -10.06
N GLY A 97 4.13 -0.42 -11.15
CA GLY A 97 2.95 0.44 -11.17
C GLY A 97 3.10 1.73 -10.37
N TYR A 98 4.33 2.15 -10.07
CA TYR A 98 4.63 3.29 -9.20
C TYR A 98 3.96 3.20 -7.82
N LEU A 99 3.77 1.97 -7.31
CA LEU A 99 3.14 1.71 -6.02
C LEU A 99 4.21 1.72 -4.92
N PRO A 100 4.13 2.62 -3.92
CA PRO A 100 5.14 2.71 -2.87
C PRO A 100 5.48 1.38 -2.21
N LEU A 101 4.46 0.58 -1.90
CA LEU A 101 4.62 -0.72 -1.24
C LEU A 101 5.31 -1.75 -2.14
N ALA A 102 4.98 -1.80 -3.44
CA ALA A 102 5.63 -2.72 -4.37
C ALA A 102 7.10 -2.35 -4.60
N LEU A 103 7.40 -1.05 -4.69
CA LEU A 103 8.76 -0.52 -4.81
C LEU A 103 9.59 -0.82 -3.57
N ASP A 104 9.01 -0.63 -2.38
CA ASP A 104 9.66 -0.95 -1.10
C ASP A 104 9.98 -2.44 -0.98
N GLN A 105 9.01 -3.30 -1.27
CA GLN A 105 9.20 -4.75 -1.24
C GLN A 105 10.24 -5.22 -2.26
N ALA A 106 10.20 -4.69 -3.48
CA ALA A 106 11.18 -4.99 -4.52
C ALA A 106 12.60 -4.57 -4.10
N GLY A 107 12.76 -3.33 -3.63
CA GLY A 107 14.05 -2.83 -3.18
C GLY A 107 14.58 -3.59 -1.95
N ALA A 108 13.71 -3.88 -0.99
CA ALA A 108 14.07 -4.69 0.17
C ALA A 108 14.60 -6.06 -0.25
N TYR A 109 13.86 -6.76 -1.14
CA TYR A 109 14.29 -8.06 -1.66
C TYR A 109 15.65 -8.00 -2.35
N VAL A 110 15.84 -7.03 -3.25
CA VAL A 110 17.11 -6.80 -3.96
C VAL A 110 18.26 -6.64 -2.95
N SER A 111 18.05 -5.81 -1.92
CA SER A 111 19.07 -5.54 -0.91
C SER A 111 19.36 -6.74 0.01
N GLU A 112 18.34 -7.54 0.35
CA GLU A 112 18.46 -8.67 1.27
C GLU A 112 19.01 -9.93 0.59
N GLN A 113 18.64 -10.16 -0.67
CA GLN A 113 19.14 -11.29 -1.45
C GLN A 113 20.48 -10.99 -2.13
N CYS A 114 20.98 -9.75 -2.04
CA CYS A 114 22.22 -9.30 -2.66
C CYS A 114 22.26 -9.54 -4.19
N ILE A 115 21.11 -9.42 -4.86
CA ILE A 115 20.99 -9.48 -6.32
C ILE A 115 20.93 -8.07 -6.90
N ASP A 116 21.10 -7.92 -8.21
CA ASP A 116 20.90 -6.64 -8.88
C ASP A 116 19.44 -6.41 -9.35
N LEU A 117 19.14 -5.18 -9.79
CA LEU A 117 17.80 -4.81 -10.25
C LEU A 117 17.40 -5.48 -11.56
N HIS A 118 18.35 -5.93 -12.37
CA HIS A 118 18.08 -6.64 -13.61
C HIS A 118 17.62 -8.06 -13.29
N GLU A 119 18.37 -8.77 -12.44
CA GLU A 119 18.01 -10.10 -11.93
C GLU A 119 16.63 -10.09 -11.28
N TYR A 120 16.32 -9.06 -10.47
CA TYR A 120 15.00 -8.91 -9.88
C TYR A 120 13.90 -8.67 -10.92
N MET A 121 14.17 -7.85 -11.94
CA MET A 121 13.20 -7.55 -12.99
C MET A 121 12.81 -8.82 -13.78
N GLU A 122 13.77 -9.70 -14.05
CA GLU A 122 13.52 -11.01 -14.67
C GLU A 122 12.67 -11.90 -13.75
N LEU A 123 13.08 -12.06 -12.48
CA LEU A 123 12.36 -12.85 -11.48
C LEU A 123 10.91 -12.37 -11.31
N TYR A 124 10.70 -11.06 -11.26
CA TYR A 124 9.37 -10.47 -11.15
C TYR A 124 8.52 -10.76 -12.38
N GLY A 125 9.10 -10.70 -13.59
CA GLY A 125 8.42 -11.06 -14.83
C GLY A 125 7.91 -12.49 -14.82
N GLU A 126 8.78 -13.45 -14.48
CA GLU A 126 8.43 -14.87 -14.40
C GLU A 126 7.35 -15.15 -13.34
N SER A 127 7.52 -14.60 -12.14
CA SER A 127 6.59 -14.77 -11.02
C SER A 127 5.21 -14.19 -11.35
N ARG A 128 5.18 -13.01 -11.99
CA ARG A 128 3.92 -12.37 -12.41
C ARG A 128 3.19 -13.20 -13.45
N GLU A 129 3.89 -13.74 -14.44
CA GLU A 129 3.28 -14.62 -15.44
C GLU A 129 2.71 -15.89 -14.81
N GLU A 130 3.43 -16.50 -13.87
CA GLU A 130 2.95 -17.68 -13.15
C GLU A 130 1.68 -17.40 -12.36
N LEU A 131 1.64 -16.28 -11.63
CA LEU A 131 0.46 -15.87 -10.86
C LEU A 131 -0.76 -15.60 -11.77
N LEU A 132 -0.53 -14.96 -12.92
CA LEU A 132 -1.59 -14.67 -13.89
C LEU A 132 -2.15 -15.94 -14.56
N ARG A 133 -1.37 -17.02 -14.68
CA ARG A 133 -1.86 -18.32 -15.18
C ARG A 133 -2.87 -18.98 -14.23
N HIS A 134 -2.84 -18.65 -12.94
CA HIS A 134 -3.65 -19.30 -11.91
C HIS A 134 -4.83 -18.44 -11.39
N LYS A 135 -5.00 -17.19 -11.86
CA LYS A 135 -6.10 -16.28 -11.45
C LYS A 135 -7.09 -15.95 -12.61
N PRO A 136 -8.40 -15.80 -12.33
CA PRO A 136 -9.39 -15.39 -13.34
C PRO A 136 -9.25 -13.90 -13.76
N PRO A 137 -9.85 -13.46 -14.89
CA PRO A 137 -9.46 -12.21 -15.55
C PRO A 137 -9.91 -10.88 -14.88
N ARG A 138 -8.91 -10.10 -14.45
CA ARG A 138 -8.55 -8.69 -14.77
C ARG A 138 -9.32 -7.43 -14.36
N ALA A 139 -10.56 -7.40 -13.85
CA ALA A 139 -11.23 -6.09 -13.74
C ALA A 139 -10.96 -5.25 -12.46
N VAL A 140 -10.41 -5.82 -11.38
CA VAL A 140 -10.36 -5.14 -10.06
C VAL A 140 -8.95 -5.06 -9.45
N TRP A 141 -7.94 -5.70 -10.06
CA TRP A 141 -6.79 -6.17 -9.30
C TRP A 141 -5.42 -5.63 -9.73
N SER A 142 -5.26 -4.62 -10.58
CA SER A 142 -3.89 -4.22 -11.00
C SER A 142 -2.99 -3.80 -9.84
N TYR A 143 -3.53 -3.07 -8.85
CA TYR A 143 -2.83 -2.72 -7.61
C TYR A 143 -2.47 -3.96 -6.79
N GLU A 144 -3.44 -4.86 -6.62
CA GLU A 144 -3.25 -6.07 -5.83
C GLU A 144 -2.32 -7.06 -6.52
N GLU A 145 -2.37 -7.21 -7.84
CA GLU A 145 -1.51 -8.11 -8.61
C GLU A 145 -0.03 -7.75 -8.42
N THR A 146 0.32 -6.46 -8.56
CA THR A 146 1.71 -6.00 -8.42
C THR A 146 2.22 -6.21 -7.00
N VAL A 147 1.51 -5.70 -5.99
CA VAL A 147 1.90 -5.85 -4.57
C VAL A 147 1.90 -7.32 -4.15
N PHE A 148 0.93 -8.11 -4.62
CA PHE A 148 0.87 -9.54 -4.33
C PHE A 148 2.04 -10.28 -4.99
N THR A 149 2.45 -9.91 -6.20
CA THR A 149 3.61 -10.52 -6.86
C THR A 149 4.89 -10.26 -6.06
N THR A 150 5.15 -9.01 -5.65
CA THR A 150 6.34 -8.66 -4.84
C THR A 150 6.31 -9.36 -3.47
N TRP A 151 5.12 -9.51 -2.88
CA TRP A 151 4.93 -10.26 -1.64
C TRP A 151 5.20 -11.77 -1.80
N GLU A 152 4.63 -12.42 -2.82
CA GLU A 152 4.83 -13.85 -3.09
C GLU A 152 6.29 -14.19 -3.32
N ILE A 153 7.03 -13.36 -4.07
CA ILE A 153 8.48 -13.51 -4.28
C ILE A 153 9.22 -13.52 -2.94
N SER A 154 8.91 -12.54 -2.07
CA SER A 154 9.55 -12.41 -0.76
C SER A 154 9.18 -13.57 0.17
N TYR A 155 7.90 -13.95 0.19
CA TYR A 155 7.40 -15.08 0.97
C TYR A 155 8.06 -16.41 0.55
N ALA A 156 8.19 -16.65 -0.75
CA ALA A 156 8.83 -17.84 -1.30
C ALA A 156 10.31 -17.92 -0.91
N ALA A 157 11.04 -16.79 -0.92
CA ALA A 157 12.43 -16.75 -0.48
C ALA A 157 12.58 -17.07 1.01
N VAL A 158 11.81 -16.41 1.88
CA VAL A 158 11.82 -16.70 3.33
C VAL A 158 11.44 -18.15 3.62
N SER A 159 10.46 -18.71 2.90
CA SER A 159 10.03 -20.10 3.06
C SER A 159 11.16 -21.08 2.72
N LYS A 160 11.92 -20.84 1.65
CA LYS A 160 13.08 -21.65 1.28
C LYS A 160 14.20 -21.56 2.33
N SER A 161 14.47 -20.36 2.86
CA SER A 161 15.51 -20.16 3.87
C SER A 161 15.17 -20.74 5.25
N ASN A 162 13.88 -20.86 5.59
CA ASN A 162 13.40 -21.41 6.87
C ASN A 162 12.98 -22.89 6.81
N SER A 163 13.15 -23.54 5.67
CA SER A 163 12.94 -24.99 5.56
C SER A 163 14.13 -25.71 6.20
N LEU A 164 13.97 -26.10 7.48
CA LEU A 164 14.88 -27.00 8.22
C LEU A 164 14.88 -28.42 7.65
#